data_AF-A0A0N1CCU2-F1
#
_entry.id   AF-A0A0N1CCU2-F1
#
_cell.length_a   1.000
_cell.length_b   1.000
_cell.length_c   1.000
_cell.angle_alpha   90.00
_cell.angle_beta   90.00
_cell.angle_gamma   90.00
#
_symmetry.space_group_name_H-M   'P 1'
#
loop_
_entity.id
_entity.type
_entity.pdbx_description
1 polymer ?
#
loop_
_entity_poly.entity_id
_entity_poly.type
_entity_poly.pdbx_seq_one_letter_code
_entity_poly.pdbx_strand_id
1 'polypeptide(L)' 'MLKVVGSVVALLLLASTAQAQSSRPDPGCGRDVSRFCRAVMDQGDGVILGCLQKNRARLSKTCAKVLTDHGQ' A
#
# COMPACT_ATOMS: atom_id res chain seq x y z
N MET A 1 -35.53 -17.94 28.25
CA MET A 1 -34.39 -17.84 27.31
C MET A 1 -34.77 -17.16 26.00
N LEU A 2 -35.86 -17.53 25.31
CA LEU A 2 -36.26 -16.93 24.02
C LEU A 2 -36.73 -15.45 24.08
N LYS A 3 -37.20 -14.97 25.24
CA LYS A 3 -37.63 -13.57 25.45
C LYS A 3 -36.47 -12.59 25.71
N VAL A 4 -35.27 -13.07 26.07
CA VAL A 4 -34.10 -12.21 26.33
C VAL A 4 -33.39 -11.87 25.02
N VAL A 5 -33.32 -12.82 24.07
CA VAL A 5 -32.76 -12.60 22.71
C VAL A 5 -33.47 -11.48 21.95
N GLY A 6 -34.79 -11.30 22.17
CA GLY A 6 -35.59 -10.31 21.45
C GLY A 6 -35.32 -8.84 21.83
N SER A 7 -34.85 -8.55 23.05
CA SER A 7 -34.61 -7.17 23.51
C SER A 7 -33.14 -6.72 23.45
N VAL A 8 -32.16 -7.64 23.40
CA VAL A 8 -30.74 -7.29 23.17
C VAL A 8 -30.42 -6.97 21.70
N VAL A 9 -31.27 -7.39 20.76
CA VAL A 9 -31.10 -7.13 19.32
C VAL A 9 -31.32 -5.65 18.95
N ALA A 10 -32.04 -4.88 19.77
CA ALA A 10 -32.45 -3.52 19.42
C ALA A 10 -31.52 -2.40 19.96
N LEU A 11 -30.50 -2.73 20.76
CA LEU A 11 -29.70 -1.73 21.50
C LEU A 11 -28.18 -1.93 21.42
N LEU A 12 -27.68 -2.55 20.35
CA LEU A 12 -26.24 -2.62 20.07
C LEU A 12 -25.88 -1.95 18.74
N LEU A 13 -25.66 -0.63 18.86
CA LEU A 13 -24.48 0.05 18.30
C LEU A 13 -24.50 0.37 16.80
N LEU A 14 -25.24 1.43 16.49
CA LEU A 14 -24.85 2.47 15.55
C LEU A 14 -23.41 2.97 15.84
N ALA A 15 -22.40 2.39 15.20
CA ALA A 15 -21.05 2.96 15.14
C ALA A 15 -20.48 2.80 13.73
N SER A 16 -21.12 3.48 12.78
CA SER A 16 -20.53 3.78 11.49
C SER A 16 -19.36 4.74 11.68
N THR A 17 -18.14 4.22 11.76
CA THR A 17 -17.01 4.91 11.14
C THR A 17 -16.49 3.99 10.06
N ALA A 18 -16.99 4.19 8.85
CA ALA A 18 -16.36 3.66 7.65
C ALA A 18 -14.94 4.23 7.64
N GLN A 19 -13.97 3.46 8.12
CA GLN A 19 -12.58 3.70 7.79
C GLN A 19 -12.48 3.41 6.30
N ALA A 20 -12.73 4.45 5.49
CA ALA A 20 -12.10 4.59 4.20
C ALA A 20 -10.59 4.63 4.49
N GLN A 21 -10.01 3.46 4.75
CA GLN A 21 -8.58 3.26 4.73
C GLN A 21 -8.21 3.67 3.33
N SER A 22 -7.69 4.89 3.27
CA SER A 22 -7.24 5.54 2.08
C SER A 22 -6.51 4.48 1.30
N SER A 23 -7.02 4.11 0.13
CA SER A 23 -6.28 3.32 -0.83
C SER A 23 -4.97 4.08 -0.98
N ARG A 24 -3.93 3.69 -0.22
CA ARG A 24 -2.58 4.17 -0.46
C ARG A 24 -2.40 3.77 -1.90
N PRO A 25 -2.29 4.74 -2.82
CA PRO A 25 -1.97 4.39 -4.19
C PRO A 25 -0.75 3.49 -4.07
N ASP A 26 -0.82 2.30 -4.66
CA ASP A 26 0.37 1.49 -4.85
C ASP A 26 1.47 2.46 -5.29
N PRO A 27 2.64 2.47 -4.62
CA PRO A 27 3.59 3.59 -4.65
C PRO A 27 4.11 4.02 -6.04
N GLY A 28 3.62 3.44 -7.13
CA GLY A 28 3.81 3.98 -8.47
C GLY A 28 5.17 3.62 -9.04
N CYS A 29 5.89 2.71 -8.39
CA CYS A 29 7.18 2.22 -8.86
C CYS A 29 7.04 1.11 -9.92
N GLY A 30 5.90 0.44 -10.08
CA GLY A 30 5.75 -0.70 -11.00
C GLY A 30 6.19 -0.41 -12.45
N ARG A 31 5.88 0.79 -12.97
CA ARG A 31 6.32 1.24 -14.30
C ARG A 31 7.84 1.44 -14.38
N ASP A 32 8.44 2.00 -13.32
CA ASP A 32 9.88 2.23 -13.29
C ASP A 32 10.66 0.93 -13.04
N VAL A 33 10.12 0.01 -12.23
CA VAL A 33 10.65 -1.35 -12.06
C VAL A 33 10.66 -2.08 -13.40
N SER A 34 9.56 -2.04 -14.14
CA SER A 34 9.46 -2.69 -15.46
C SER A 34 10.42 -2.09 -16.49
N ARG A 35 10.76 -0.80 -16.37
CA ARG A 35 11.62 -0.08 -17.31
C ARG A 35 13.12 -0.23 -16.99
N PHE A 36 13.49 -0.11 -15.71
CA PHE A 36 14.88 -0.02 -15.27
C PHE A 36 15.38 -1.28 -14.56
N CYS A 37 14.47 -2.02 -13.92
CA CYS A 37 14.80 -3.13 -13.03
C CYS A 37 14.28 -4.48 -13.53
N ARG A 38 13.91 -4.58 -14.82
CA ARG A 38 13.33 -5.81 -15.40
C ARG A 38 14.19 -7.06 -15.20
N ALA A 39 15.51 -6.91 -15.23
CA ALA A 39 16.46 -8.02 -15.03
C ALA A 39 16.49 -8.55 -13.58
N VAL A 40 15.93 -7.82 -12.62
CA VAL A 40 15.98 -8.17 -11.20
C VAL A 40 14.60 -8.38 -10.58
N MET A 41 13.53 -8.39 -11.39
CA MET A 41 12.15 -8.51 -10.89
C MET A 41 11.89 -9.85 -10.19
N ASP A 42 12.53 -10.93 -10.65
CA ASP A 42 12.38 -12.27 -10.06
C ASP A 42 13.33 -12.53 -8.87
N GLN A 43 14.13 -11.53 -8.49
CA GLN A 43 15.13 -11.65 -7.42
C GLN A 43 14.62 -11.14 -6.06
N GLY A 44 13.37 -10.66 -6.02
CA GLY A 44 12.69 -10.20 -4.80
C GLY A 44 12.82 -8.71 -4.51
N ASP A 45 12.01 -8.23 -3.56
CA ASP A 45 11.78 -6.81 -3.32
C ASP A 45 13.03 -6.05 -2.88
N GLY A 46 13.92 -6.67 -2.11
CA GLY A 46 15.17 -6.02 -1.66
C GLY A 46 16.11 -5.70 -2.82
N VAL A 47 16.19 -6.58 -3.82
CA VAL A 47 17.02 -6.37 -5.02
C VAL A 47 16.38 -5.33 -5.93
N ILE A 48 15.05 -5.38 -6.07
CA ILE A 48 14.28 -4.37 -6.81
C ILE A 48 14.47 -2.99 -6.18
N LEU A 49 14.38 -2.88 -4.85
CA LEU A 49 14.59 -1.64 -4.12
C LEU A 49 16.00 -1.09 -4.33
N GLY A 50 17.03 -1.93 -4.22
CA GLY A 50 18.42 -1.54 -4.53
C GLY A 50 18.59 -1.08 -5.98
N CYS A 51 17.91 -1.72 -6.94
CA CYS A 51 17.90 -1.29 -8.33
C CYS A 51 17.21 0.08 -8.52
N LEU A 52 16.08 0.31 -7.85
CA LEU A 52 15.39 1.59 -7.86
C LEU A 52 16.25 2.70 -7.25
N GLN A 53 16.90 2.44 -6.10
CA GLN A 53 17.84 3.36 -5.46
C GLN A 53 18.98 3.78 -6.41
N LYS A 54 19.59 2.82 -7.11
CA LYS A 54 20.63 3.09 -8.12
C LYS A 54 20.15 3.92 -9.30
N ASN A 55 18.87 3.81 -9.66
CA ASN A 55 18.27 4.53 -10.78
C ASN A 55 17.50 5.78 -10.36
N ARG A 56 17.62 6.26 -9.11
CA ARG A 56 16.82 7.37 -8.56
C ARG A 56 16.66 8.59 -9.45
N ALA A 57 17.75 9.03 -10.07
CA ALA A 57 17.75 10.21 -10.95
C ALA A 57 16.89 10.02 -12.23
N ARG A 58 16.55 8.78 -12.58
CA ARG A 58 15.81 8.40 -13.80
C ARG A 58 14.39 7.92 -13.52
N LEU A 59 14.03 7.74 -12.25
CA LEU A 59 12.69 7.31 -11.85
C LEU A 59 11.65 8.39 -12.13
N SER A 60 10.39 7.98 -12.21
CA SER A 60 9.28 8.94 -12.21
C SER A 60 9.26 9.73 -10.89
N LYS A 61 8.68 10.93 -10.95
CA LYS A 61 8.47 11.77 -9.75
C LYS A 61 7.70 11.02 -8.66
N THR A 62 6.74 10.17 -9.06
CA THR A 62 5.94 9.35 -8.14
C THR A 62 6.81 8.34 -7.41
N CYS A 63 7.57 7.51 -8.11
CA CYS A 63 8.41 6.51 -7.47
C CYS A 63 9.54 7.14 -6.65
N ALA A 64 10.15 8.23 -7.15
CA ALA A 64 11.13 8.98 -6.38
C ALA A 64 10.56 9.53 -5.07
N LYS A 65 9.34 10.09 -5.10
CA LYS A 65 8.66 10.57 -3.89
C LYS A 65 8.44 9.45 -2.89
N VAL A 66 8.01 8.28 -3.34
CA VAL A 66 7.82 7.13 -2.44
C VAL A 66 9.12 6.71 -1.79
N LEU A 67 10.19 6.58 -2.57
CA LEU A 67 11.48 6.24 -2.00
C LEU A 67 11.88 7.25 -0.91
N THR A 68 11.67 8.55 -1.14
CA THR A 68 11.94 9.59 -0.14
C THR A 68 11.00 9.52 1.08
N ASP A 69 9.69 9.36 0.87
CA ASP A 69 8.68 9.27 1.96
C ASP A 69 8.95 8.07 2.89
N HIS A 70 9.57 7.01 2.34
CA HIS A 70 9.94 5.81 3.07
C HIS A 70 11.41 5.78 3.54
N GLY A 71 12.13 6.90 3.40
CA GLY A 71 13.52 7.05 3.91
C GLY A 71 14.56 6.19 3.18
N GLN A 72 14.25 5.75 1.96
CA GLN A 72 15.14 4.93 1.16
C GLN A 72 16.28 5.76 0.59
#